data_AF-A0A3N5ZWB7-F1
#
_entry.id   AF-A0A3N5ZWB7-F1
#
_cell.length_a   1.000
_cell.length_b   1.000
_cell.length_c   1.000
_cell.angle_alpha   90.00
_cell.angle_beta   90.00
_cell.angle_gamma   90.00
#
_symmetry.space_group_name_H-M   'P 1'
#
loop_
_entity.id
_entity.type
_entity.pdbx_description
1 polymer ?
#
loop_
_entity_poly.entity_id
_entity_poly.type
_entity_poly.pdbx_seq_one_letter_code
_entity_poly.pdbx_strand_id
1 'polypeptide(L)'
;PGGINDGVLDPFGWRDVWTFKAGVQHQATEKLAVRAGYNYSQMPLRAEVVLSATGAPATFQHHYCAGVGLKMFPFLEADAGFYYVPRDHVRGFFPDLQNEIKGTLDESNSLNGVLIGLNFRF
;
A
#
# COMPACT_ATOMS: atom_id res chain seq x y z
N PRO A 1 7.38 -19.45 10.33
CA PRO A 1 6.80 -19.27 11.69
C PRO A 1 7.14 -17.86 12.16
N GLY A 2 6.35 -17.27 13.04
CA GLY A 2 6.65 -15.98 13.67
C GLY A 2 5.89 -15.89 14.98
N GLY A 3 6.34 -15.00 15.88
CA GLY A 3 5.84 -14.93 17.25
C GLY A 3 6.91 -15.26 18.28
N ILE A 4 6.51 -15.47 19.53
CA ILE A 4 7.44 -15.72 20.65
C ILE A 4 7.64 -17.22 20.78
N ASN A 5 8.86 -17.70 20.53
CA ASN A 5 9.25 -19.10 20.70
C ASN A 5 10.35 -19.15 21.77
N ASP A 6 10.10 -19.88 22.87
CA ASP A 6 11.05 -20.05 23.98
C ASP A 6 11.66 -18.73 24.53
N GLY A 7 10.85 -17.66 24.59
CA GLY A 7 11.27 -16.35 25.08
C GLY A 7 12.05 -15.49 24.06
N VAL A 8 12.17 -15.96 22.81
CA VAL A 8 12.76 -15.21 21.70
C VAL A 8 11.66 -14.75 20.75
N LEU A 9 11.63 -13.45 20.43
CA LEU A 9 10.75 -12.89 19.42
C LEU A 9 11.30 -13.23 18.02
N ASP A 10 10.64 -14.13 17.30
CA ASP A 10 10.92 -14.38 15.89
C ASP A 10 10.22 -13.30 15.05
N PRO A 11 10.98 -12.41 14.38
CA PRO A 11 10.41 -11.24 13.75
C PRO A 11 9.56 -11.58 12.52
N PHE A 12 8.49 -10.81 12.37
CA PHE A 12 7.64 -10.65 11.19
C PHE A 12 6.68 -11.79 10.86
N GLY A 13 7.08 -13.06 10.87
CA GLY A 13 6.15 -14.17 10.59
C GLY A 13 5.37 -14.03 9.27
N TRP A 14 5.95 -13.36 8.28
CA TRP A 14 5.28 -12.98 7.04
C TRP A 14 4.84 -14.21 6.26
N ARG A 15 3.70 -14.05 5.59
CA ARG A 15 3.16 -15.02 4.64
C ARG A 15 3.32 -14.45 3.23
N ASP A 16 3.43 -15.33 2.25
CA ASP A 16 3.29 -14.97 0.84
C ASP A 16 1.98 -14.24 0.58
N VAL A 17 2.07 -13.09 -0.07
CA VAL A 17 0.92 -12.26 -0.44
C VAL A 17 0.67 -12.33 -1.93
N TRP A 18 -0.60 -12.24 -2.31
CA TRP A 18 -0.99 -11.99 -3.68
C TRP A 18 -1.47 -10.55 -3.84
N THR A 19 -1.26 -10.02 -5.03
CA THR A 19 -1.69 -8.68 -5.41
C THR A 19 -2.38 -8.76 -6.76
N PHE A 20 -3.56 -8.15 -6.87
CA PHE A 20 -4.22 -7.89 -8.14
C PHE A 20 -4.21 -6.41 -8.45
N LYS A 21 -3.91 -6.08 -9.70
CA LYS A 21 -3.91 -4.71 -10.19
C LYS A 21 -4.73 -4.68 -11.48
N ALA A 22 -5.66 -3.74 -11.54
CA ALA A 22 -6.44 -3.46 -12.73
C ALA A 22 -6.36 -1.96 -13.01
N GLY A 23 -6.33 -1.59 -14.28
CA GLY A 23 -6.30 -0.19 -14.68
C GLY A 23 -6.81 0.01 -16.08
N VAL A 24 -7.35 1.19 -16.32
CA VAL A 24 -7.85 1.62 -17.61
C VAL A 24 -7.21 2.95 -17.96
N GLN A 25 -6.83 3.08 -19.23
CA GLN A 25 -6.43 4.35 -19.83
C GLN A 25 -7.38 4.65 -20.97
N HIS A 26 -7.90 5.88 -21.00
CA HIS A 26 -8.75 6.37 -22.06
C HIS A 26 -8.20 7.66 -22.64
N GLN A 27 -8.10 7.72 -23.97
CA GLN A 27 -7.70 8.92 -24.69
C GLN A 27 -8.94 9.78 -24.93
N ALA A 28 -9.27 10.66 -23.98
CA ALA A 28 -10.45 11.52 -24.06
C ALA A 28 -10.39 12.52 -25.23
N THR A 29 -9.19 12.91 -25.63
CA THR A 29 -8.93 13.78 -26.79
C THR A 29 -7.53 13.49 -27.33
N GLU A 30 -7.19 13.92 -28.55
CA GLU A 30 -5.84 13.77 -29.13
C GLU A 30 -4.71 14.27 -28.20
N LYS A 31 -5.02 15.24 -27.35
CA LYS A 31 -4.10 15.85 -26.38
C LYS A 31 -4.28 15.39 -24.93
N LEU A 32 -5.39 14.75 -24.57
CA LEU A 32 -5.73 14.42 -23.19
C LEU A 32 -5.93 12.90 -23.02
N ALA A 33 -5.12 12.31 -22.15
CA ALA A 33 -5.27 10.95 -21.66
C ALA A 33 -5.71 10.96 -20.20
N VAL A 34 -6.66 10.11 -19.85
CA VAL A 34 -7.11 9.91 -18.47
C VAL A 34 -6.82 8.47 -18.08
N ARG A 35 -6.36 8.27 -16.85
CA ARG A 35 -5.95 6.98 -16.29
C ARG A 35 -6.63 6.78 -14.96
N ALA A 36 -7.16 5.60 -14.73
CA ALA A 36 -7.67 5.16 -13.45
C ALA A 36 -7.17 3.75 -13.18
N GLY A 37 -6.84 3.46 -11.93
CA GLY A 37 -6.30 2.18 -11.53
C GLY A 37 -6.72 1.83 -10.11
N TYR A 38 -6.81 0.54 -9.87
CA TYR A 38 -7.06 -0.03 -8.57
C TYR A 38 -6.12 -1.21 -8.35
N ASN A 39 -5.53 -1.27 -7.17
CA ASN A 39 -4.70 -2.36 -6.73
C ASN A 39 -5.21 -2.84 -5.38
N TYR A 40 -5.44 -4.15 -5.29
CA TYR A 40 -5.69 -4.84 -4.04
C TYR A 40 -4.53 -5.77 -3.72
N SER A 41 -3.95 -5.62 -2.54
CA SER A 41 -2.89 -6.49 -2.04
C SER A 41 -3.35 -7.18 -0.75
N GLN A 42 -3.12 -8.49 -0.66
CA GLN A 42 -3.38 -9.21 0.58
C GLN A 42 -2.43 -8.72 1.67
N MET A 43 -2.95 -8.61 2.90
CA MET A 43 -2.15 -8.24 4.04
C MET A 43 -1.18 -9.36 4.45
N PRO A 44 0.14 -9.09 4.49
CA PRO A 44 1.15 -10.09 4.87
C PRO A 44 1.11 -10.41 6.37
N LEU A 45 0.62 -9.45 7.17
CA LEU A 45 0.56 -9.52 8.62
C LEU A 45 -0.56 -10.46 9.06
N ARG A 46 -0.27 -11.28 10.08
CA ARG A 46 -1.25 -12.13 10.76
C ARG A 46 -1.57 -11.54 12.13
N ALA A 47 -2.82 -11.65 12.57
CA ALA A 47 -3.30 -11.03 13.81
C ALA A 47 -2.57 -11.56 15.07
N GLU A 48 -1.96 -12.73 14.97
CA GLU A 48 -1.24 -13.40 16.05
C GLU A 48 0.19 -12.85 16.26
N VAL A 49 0.73 -12.06 15.30
CA VAL A 49 2.12 -11.55 15.32
C VAL A 49 2.23 -10.04 15.11
N VAL A 50 1.16 -9.29 15.38
CA VAL A 50 1.06 -7.83 15.17
C VAL A 50 2.16 -7.06 15.90
N LEU A 51 2.65 -7.57 17.03
CA LEU A 51 3.80 -7.01 17.76
C LEU A 51 5.02 -6.78 16.85
N SER A 52 5.34 -7.76 16.01
CA SER A 52 6.48 -7.71 15.09
C SER A 52 6.27 -6.78 13.89
N ALA A 53 5.02 -6.42 13.59
CA ALA A 53 4.64 -5.59 12.46
C ALA A 53 4.72 -4.09 12.74
N THR A 54 4.68 -3.68 14.02
CA THR A 54 4.68 -2.29 14.48
C THR A 54 5.78 -1.40 13.86
N GLY A 55 6.91 -1.99 13.44
CA GLY A 55 8.01 -1.28 12.76
C GLY A 55 7.97 -1.26 11.24
N ALA A 56 7.07 -2.04 10.62
CA ALA A 56 6.93 -2.19 9.18
C ALA A 56 5.44 -2.13 8.78
N PRO A 57 4.88 -0.91 8.65
CA PRO A 57 3.47 -0.72 8.32
C PRO A 57 3.15 -1.23 6.92
N ALA A 58 2.65 -2.47 6.85
CA ALA A 58 2.23 -3.15 5.63
C ALA A 58 0.71 -3.42 5.64
N THR A 59 -0.06 -2.55 6.31
CA THR A 59 -1.52 -2.69 6.47
C THR A 59 -2.31 -2.25 5.24
N PHE A 60 -1.65 -1.65 4.24
CA PHE A 60 -2.30 -1.13 3.04
C PHE A 60 -2.82 -2.27 2.16
N GLN A 61 -4.15 -2.43 2.07
CA GLN A 61 -4.74 -3.42 1.17
C GLN A 61 -5.25 -2.78 -0.12
N HIS A 62 -5.89 -1.62 -0.01
CA HIS A 62 -6.56 -0.95 -1.11
C HIS A 62 -5.77 0.24 -1.62
N HIS A 63 -5.51 0.28 -2.92
CA HIS A 63 -4.77 1.36 -3.56
C HIS A 63 -5.55 1.89 -4.74
N TYR A 64 -5.96 3.15 -4.67
CA TYR A 64 -6.66 3.85 -5.74
C TYR A 64 -5.69 4.81 -6.42
N CYS A 65 -5.62 4.70 -7.75
CA CYS A 65 -4.78 5.55 -8.57
C CYS A 65 -5.66 6.28 -9.58
N ALA A 66 -5.43 7.58 -9.74
CA ALA A 66 -5.99 8.36 -10.84
C ALA A 66 -4.86 9.15 -11.48
N GLY A 67 -4.97 9.45 -12.76
CA GLY A 67 -3.97 10.25 -13.45
C GLY A 67 -4.48 10.86 -14.74
N VAL A 68 -3.81 11.90 -15.18
CA VAL A 68 -4.08 12.61 -16.41
C VAL A 68 -2.77 12.89 -17.13
N GLY A 69 -2.78 12.80 -18.45
CA GLY A 69 -1.67 13.14 -19.34
C GLY A 69 -2.12 14.16 -20.36
N LEU A 70 -1.38 15.26 -20.49
CA LEU A 70 -1.66 16.40 -21.36
C LEU A 70 -0.49 16.62 -22.30
N LYS A 71 -0.72 16.43 -23.60
CA LYS A 71 0.20 16.83 -24.66
C LYS A 71 0.11 18.33 -24.86
N MET A 72 1.01 19.07 -24.23
CA MET A 72 1.07 20.53 -24.34
C MET A 72 1.66 20.94 -25.69
N PHE A 73 2.72 20.27 -26.13
CA PHE A 73 3.37 20.49 -27.42
C PHE A 73 3.77 19.15 -28.07
N PRO A 74 4.08 19.09 -29.38
CA PRO A 74 4.55 17.87 -30.02
C PRO A 74 5.79 17.24 -29.36
N PHE A 75 6.61 18.07 -28.71
CA PHE A 75 7.83 17.68 -28.02
C PHE A 75 7.66 17.54 -26.49
N LEU A 76 6.50 17.89 -25.92
CA LEU A 76 6.29 17.95 -24.47
C LEU A 76 4.91 17.44 -24.04
N GLU A 77 4.93 16.41 -23.22
CA GLU A 77 3.75 15.84 -22.54
C GLU A 77 3.92 16.00 -21.02
N ALA A 78 2.89 16.49 -20.34
CA ALA A 78 2.85 16.59 -18.89
C ALA A 78 1.90 15.55 -18.32
N ASP A 79 2.33 14.81 -17.32
CA ASP A 79 1.53 13.83 -16.61
C ASP A 79 1.37 14.24 -15.15
N ALA A 80 0.17 14.07 -14.63
CA ALA A 80 -0.13 14.21 -13.21
C ALA A 80 -0.83 12.94 -12.73
N GLY A 81 -0.40 12.42 -11.58
CA GLY A 81 -0.94 11.24 -10.94
C GLY A 81 -1.31 11.53 -9.50
N PHE A 82 -2.37 10.91 -9.03
CA PHE A 82 -2.82 10.92 -7.65
C PHE A 82 -2.97 9.49 -7.16
N TYR A 83 -2.52 9.27 -5.94
CA TYR A 83 -2.52 7.99 -5.26
C TYR A 83 -3.19 8.14 -3.90
N TYR A 84 -4.19 7.29 -3.65
CA TYR A 84 -4.97 7.30 -2.43
C TYR A 84 -5.08 5.89 -1.87
N VAL A 85 -4.67 5.75 -0.62
CA VAL A 85 -4.73 4.49 0.14
C VAL A 85 -5.52 4.77 1.40
N PRO A 86 -6.78 4.30 1.48
CA PRO A 86 -7.61 4.51 2.65
C PRO A 86 -6.97 3.86 3.88
N ARG A 87 -7.44 4.33 5.04
CA ARG A 87 -6.96 3.87 6.33
C ARG A 87 -7.47 2.45 6.60
N ASP A 88 -6.55 1.51 6.68
CA ASP A 88 -6.83 0.14 7.14
C ASP A 88 -6.41 -0.02 8.61
N HIS A 89 -7.08 -0.93 9.31
CA HIS A 89 -6.85 -1.21 10.72
C HIS A 89 -6.52 -2.69 10.92
N VAL A 90 -5.48 -2.96 11.71
CA VAL A 90 -5.17 -4.32 12.17
C VAL A 90 -5.10 -4.29 13.68
N ARG A 91 -5.95 -5.11 14.30
CA ARG A 91 -5.91 -5.37 15.73
C ARG A 91 -5.29 -6.72 15.99
N GLY A 92 -4.32 -6.75 16.89
CA GLY A 92 -3.71 -7.98 17.37
C GLY A 92 -3.49 -7.95 18.87
N PHE A 93 -3.23 -9.13 19.41
CA PHE A 93 -2.88 -9.27 20.82
C PHE A 93 -1.45 -8.79 21.05
N PHE A 94 -1.21 -8.15 22.20
CA PHE A 94 0.11 -7.82 22.71
C PHE A 94 0.48 -8.83 23.80
N PRO A 95 1.19 -9.92 23.46
CA PRO A 95 1.69 -10.86 24.45
C PRO A 95 3.01 -10.38 25.09
N ASP A 96 3.23 -10.75 26.35
CA ASP A 96 4.54 -10.70 27.02
C ASP A 96 5.46 -11.82 26.51
N LEU A 97 6.75 -11.82 26.88
CA LEU A 97 7.73 -12.87 26.54
C LEU A 97 7.34 -14.27 27.07
N GLN A 98 6.40 -14.35 28.02
CA GLN A 98 5.80 -15.60 28.49
C GLN A 98 4.45 -15.92 27.83
N ASN A 99 4.12 -15.24 26.72
CA ASN A 99 2.90 -15.43 25.93
C ASN A 99 1.58 -15.06 26.67
N GLU A 100 1.67 -14.30 27.77
CA GLU A 100 0.50 -13.73 28.43
C GLU A 100 0.02 -12.46 27.72
N ILE A 101 -1.28 -12.37 27.42
CA ILE A 101 -1.87 -11.20 26.77
C ILE A 101 -1.89 -10.02 27.75
N LYS A 102 -1.03 -9.01 27.53
CA LYS A 102 -0.97 -7.78 28.34
C LYS A 102 -1.77 -6.63 27.74
N GLY A 103 -2.26 -6.77 26.51
CA GLY A 103 -3.10 -5.75 25.88
C GLY A 103 -3.42 -6.05 24.41
N THR A 104 -3.91 -5.02 23.71
CA THR A 104 -4.20 -5.06 22.27
C THR A 104 -3.44 -3.94 21.57
N LEU A 105 -2.81 -4.26 20.44
CA LEU A 105 -2.25 -3.27 19.52
C LEU A 105 -3.26 -3.01 18.39
N ASP A 106 -3.51 -1.73 18.11
CA ASP A 106 -4.25 -1.26 16.93
C ASP A 106 -3.27 -0.48 16.07
N GLU A 107 -2.86 -1.08 14.94
CA GLU A 107 -2.02 -0.42 13.97
C GLU A 107 -2.88 0.07 12.80
N SER A 108 -2.69 1.33 12.44
CA SER A 108 -3.47 1.92 11.37
C SER A 108 -2.71 2.98 10.60
N ASN A 109 -2.63 2.77 9.30
CA ASN A 109 -1.88 3.60 8.37
C ASN A 109 -2.73 3.99 7.17
N SER A 110 -2.47 5.18 6.64
CA SER A 110 -3.02 5.68 5.37
C SER A 110 -1.90 6.34 4.58
N LEU A 111 -1.96 6.26 3.25
CA LEU A 111 -0.92 6.80 2.39
C LEU A 111 -1.54 7.56 1.21
N ASN A 112 -1.16 8.82 1.05
CA ASN A 112 -1.60 9.64 -0.07
C ASN A 112 -0.37 10.20 -0.79
N GLY A 113 -0.42 10.25 -2.11
CA GLY A 113 0.69 10.71 -2.93
C GLY A 113 0.21 11.45 -4.16
N VAL A 114 1.02 12.40 -4.62
CA VAL A 114 0.86 13.09 -5.89
C VAL A 114 2.14 12.91 -6.68
N LEU A 115 2.02 12.65 -7.97
CA LEU A 115 3.14 12.54 -8.89
C LEU A 115 2.94 13.54 -10.03
N ILE A 116 4.01 14.20 -10.43
CA ILE A 116 4.02 15.09 -11.59
C ILE A 116 5.23 14.71 -12.44
N GLY A 117 5.01 14.49 -13.73
CA GLY A 117 6.04 14.11 -14.69
C GLY A 117 5.99 15.00 -15.94
N LEU A 118 7.15 15.29 -16.50
CA LEU A 118 7.29 15.99 -17.78
C LEU A 118 8.09 15.09 -18.72
N ASN A 119 7.48 14.73 -19.84
CA ASN A 119 8.01 13.86 -20.86
C ASN A 119 8.40 14.68 -22.09
N PHE A 120 9.70 14.68 -22.42
CA PHE A 120 10.23 15.38 -23.57
C PHE A 120 10.55 14.37 -24.69
N ARG A 121 10.14 14.69 -25.92
CA ARG A 121 10.48 13.91 -27.13
C ARG A 121 11.28 14.80 -28.09
N PHE A 122 12.44 14.30 -28.49
CA PHE A 122 13.37 14.94 -29.44
C PHE A 122 13.27 14.27 -30.81
#